data_AF-A0A382SCF8-F1
#
_entry.id   AF-A0A382SCF8-F1
#
_cell.length_a   1.000
_cell.length_b   1.000
_cell.length_c   1.000
_cell.angle_alpha   90.00
_cell.angle_beta   90.00
_cell.angle_gamma   90.00
#
_symmetry.space_group_name_H-M   'P 1'
#
loop_
_entity.id
_entity.type
_entity.pdbx_description
1 polymer ?
#
loop_
_entity_poly.entity_id
_entity_poly.type
_entity_poly.pdbx_seq_one_letter_code
_entity_poly.pdbx_strand_id
1 'polypeptide(L)'
;MSKPVCLVTAPVATRSGYGAHSRDIVHSLIDLDLYDVKIMPVRWGSTPQNVLDEKNPEDKKLLDRFLPEPNLDKQPELHIHIVVPNEFQTWGKYNIGITAGAEFTAVRPEWLEGLNRMDLNIVPSEFTKEWIVKTKFDKTNEQTKEKIGELILEKPIEVLFEGYDESIYGNGS
;
A
#
# COMPACT_ATOMS: atom_id res chain seq x y z
N MET A 1 -14.01 19.89 -15.18
CA MET A 1 -13.88 19.61 -13.73
C MET A 1 -12.46 19.16 -13.46
N SER A 2 -11.83 19.57 -12.36
CA SER A 2 -10.50 19.06 -11.97
C SER A 2 -10.61 17.59 -11.58
N LYS A 3 -9.64 16.77 -11.97
CA LYS A 3 -9.59 15.35 -11.55
C LYS A 3 -9.53 15.24 -10.01
N PRO A 4 -10.16 14.21 -9.41
CA PRO A 4 -10.00 13.92 -7.98
C PRO A 4 -8.52 13.64 -7.67
N VAL A 5 -8.04 14.13 -6.53
CA VAL A 5 -6.65 13.91 -6.11
C VAL A 5 -6.51 12.52 -5.50
N CYS A 6 -5.57 11.75 -6.05
CA CYS A 6 -5.15 10.46 -5.50
C CYS A 6 -3.74 10.61 -4.95
N LEU A 7 -3.61 10.61 -3.62
CA LEU A 7 -2.31 10.57 -2.95
C LEU A 7 -1.86 9.11 -2.85
N VAL A 8 -0.65 8.83 -3.33
CA VAL A 8 0.01 7.53 -3.15
C VAL A 8 1.22 7.71 -2.24
N THR A 9 1.21 7.06 -1.08
CA THR A 9 2.33 7.05 -0.14
C THR A 9 3.02 5.70 -0.20
N ALA A 10 4.24 5.68 -0.72
CA ALA A 10 4.88 4.42 -1.10
C ALA A 10 6.40 4.53 -1.31
N PRO A 11 7.16 3.42 -1.15
CA PRO A 11 8.60 3.40 -1.37
C PRO A 11 8.99 3.29 -2.87
N VAL A 12 8.37 4.10 -3.73
CA VAL A 12 8.44 4.04 -5.21
C VAL A 12 9.89 4.04 -5.74
N ALA A 13 10.75 4.85 -5.13
CA ALA A 13 12.15 4.99 -5.56
C ALA A 13 13.08 3.86 -5.10
N THR A 14 12.60 2.95 -4.23
CA THR A 14 13.44 1.92 -3.61
C THR A 14 13.65 0.71 -4.53
N ARG A 15 14.83 0.10 -4.43
CA ARG A 15 15.15 -1.23 -5.01
C ARG A 15 14.64 -2.35 -4.10
N SER A 16 13.33 -2.42 -3.88
CA SER A 16 12.66 -3.44 -3.06
C SER A 16 11.43 -4.00 -3.78
N GLY A 17 10.90 -5.14 -3.30
CA GLY A 17 9.62 -5.68 -3.78
C GLY A 17 8.47 -4.69 -3.57
N TYR A 18 8.38 -4.06 -2.39
CA TYR A 18 7.42 -2.97 -2.16
C TYR A 18 7.60 -1.81 -3.14
N GLY A 19 8.85 -1.46 -3.46
CA GLY A 19 9.15 -0.41 -4.43
C GLY A 19 8.70 -0.78 -5.85
N ALA A 20 8.95 -2.02 -6.29
CA ALA A 20 8.48 -2.53 -7.58
C ALA A 20 6.95 -2.53 -7.67
N HIS A 21 6.29 -3.17 -6.71
CA HIS A 21 4.84 -3.22 -6.61
C HIS A 21 4.20 -1.82 -6.61
N SER A 22 4.82 -0.87 -5.89
CA SER A 22 4.36 0.51 -5.85
C SER A 22 4.45 1.20 -7.22
N ARG A 23 5.52 0.97 -7.99
CA ARG A 23 5.66 1.54 -9.33
C ARG A 23 4.57 1.00 -10.26
N ASP A 24 4.31 -0.30 -10.25
CA ASP A 24 3.31 -0.92 -11.12
C ASP A 24 1.90 -0.37 -10.88
N ILE A 25 1.52 -0.21 -9.61
CA ILE A 25 0.25 0.41 -9.22
C ILE A 25 0.20 1.87 -9.67
N VAL A 26 1.26 2.64 -9.43
CA VAL A 26 1.28 4.06 -9.79
C VAL A 26 1.22 4.25 -11.30
N HIS A 27 1.95 3.45 -12.09
CA HIS A 27 1.84 3.46 -13.55
C HIS A 27 0.40 3.19 -13.99
N SER A 28 -0.23 2.15 -13.44
CA SER A 28 -1.62 1.82 -13.74
C SER A 28 -2.59 2.97 -13.40
N LEU A 29 -2.39 3.64 -12.26
CA LEU A 29 -3.20 4.80 -11.85
C LEU A 29 -3.02 6.01 -12.79
N ILE A 30 -1.81 6.20 -13.30
CA ILE A 30 -1.49 7.24 -14.28
C ILE A 30 -2.17 6.94 -15.61
N ASP A 31 -2.07 5.69 -16.08
CA ASP A 31 -2.61 5.26 -17.37
C ASP A 31 -4.14 5.23 -17.40
N LEU A 32 -4.79 4.99 -16.26
CA LEU A 32 -6.24 5.15 -16.11
C LEU A 32 -6.71 6.59 -16.39
N ASP A 33 -5.84 7.58 -16.18
CA ASP A 33 -6.07 9.01 -16.40
C ASP A 33 -7.32 9.59 -15.68
N LEU A 34 -7.83 8.89 -14.67
CA LEU A 34 -9.01 9.32 -13.89
C LEU A 34 -8.66 10.26 -12.72
N TYR A 35 -7.43 10.22 -12.23
CA TYR A 35 -6.99 10.90 -11.02
C TYR A 35 -5.85 11.90 -11.28
N ASP A 36 -5.80 12.96 -10.48
CA ASP A 36 -4.55 13.73 -10.29
C ASP A 36 -3.68 12.98 -9.28
N VAL A 37 -2.80 12.11 -9.78
CA VAL A 37 -1.92 11.27 -8.96
C VAL A 37 -0.78 12.11 -8.39
N LYS A 38 -0.68 12.15 -7.06
CA LYS A 38 0.44 12.72 -6.30
C LYS A 38 1.14 11.63 -5.53
N ILE A 39 2.47 11.66 -5.48
CA ILE A 39 3.28 10.63 -4.83
C ILE A 39 4.02 11.24 -3.64
N MET A 40 3.84 10.67 -2.46
CA MET A 40 4.67 10.93 -1.30
C MET A 40 5.65 9.76 -1.11
N PRO A 41 6.92 9.91 -1.51
CA PRO A 41 7.89 8.83 -1.40
C PRO A 41 8.24 8.57 0.08
N VAL A 42 8.28 7.30 0.47
CA VAL A 42 8.77 6.87 1.79
C VAL A 42 10.00 5.99 1.66
N ARG A 43 10.75 5.86 2.75
CA ARG A 43 11.91 4.96 2.80
C ARG A 43 11.44 3.52 3.00
N TRP A 44 12.25 2.56 2.56
CA TRP A 44 12.11 1.16 2.93
C TRP A 44 13.37 0.71 3.67
N GLY A 45 13.39 0.89 5.00
CA GLY A 45 14.59 0.65 5.81
C GLY A 45 15.82 1.41 5.27
N SER A 46 16.91 0.68 5.06
CA SER A 46 18.16 1.17 4.46
C SER A 46 18.27 0.91 2.94
N THR A 47 17.20 0.45 2.28
CA THR A 47 17.22 0.11 0.86
C THR A 47 17.54 1.35 0.01
N PRO A 48 18.48 1.24 -0.97
CA PRO A 48 18.80 2.34 -1.88
C PRO A 48 17.58 2.86 -2.65
N GLN A 49 17.51 4.18 -2.82
CA GLN A 49 16.43 4.92 -3.50
C GLN A 49 16.86 5.45 -4.87
N ASN A 50 17.59 4.64 -5.63
CA ASN A 50 18.20 5.04 -6.90
C ASN A 50 17.73 4.15 -8.07
N VAL A 51 16.48 3.70 -8.03
CA VAL A 51 15.92 2.86 -9.10
C VAL A 51 15.42 3.67 -10.30
N LEU A 52 14.95 4.90 -10.06
CA LEU A 52 14.37 5.77 -11.09
C LEU A 52 15.46 6.57 -11.83
N ASP A 53 15.37 6.63 -13.15
CA ASP A 53 16.25 7.44 -14.01
C ASP A 53 15.46 8.53 -14.75
N GLU A 54 15.82 9.80 -14.57
CA GLU A 54 15.19 10.94 -15.24
C GLU A 54 15.25 10.86 -16.78
N LYS A 55 16.19 10.09 -17.34
CA LYS A 55 16.32 9.88 -18.78
C LYS A 55 15.35 8.82 -19.31
N ASN A 56 14.79 7.99 -18.43
CA ASN A 56 13.76 7.02 -18.79
C ASN A 56 12.38 7.70 -18.77
N PRO A 57 11.66 7.75 -19.90
CA PRO A 57 10.34 8.38 -19.97
C PRO A 57 9.33 7.84 -18.94
N GLU A 58 9.36 6.54 -18.64
CA GLU A 58 8.43 5.94 -17.67
C GLU A 58 8.75 6.37 -16.24
N ASP A 59 10.02 6.33 -15.84
CA ASP A 59 10.45 6.78 -14.52
C ASP A 59 10.19 8.28 -14.34
N LYS A 60 10.38 9.07 -15.40
CA LYS A 60 10.09 10.50 -15.38
C LYS A 60 8.61 10.79 -15.08
N LYS A 61 7.66 10.00 -15.59
CA LYS A 61 6.24 10.16 -15.26
C LYS A 61 5.98 10.03 -13.76
N LEU A 62 6.72 9.16 -13.07
CA LEU A 62 6.65 9.00 -11.62
C LEU A 62 7.27 10.20 -10.91
N LEU A 63 8.50 10.57 -11.30
CA LEU A 63 9.24 11.67 -10.69
C LEU A 63 8.49 13.00 -10.78
N ASP A 64 7.84 13.28 -11.92
CA ASP A 64 7.03 14.49 -12.14
C ASP A 64 5.80 14.58 -11.21
N ARG A 65 5.43 13.49 -10.54
CA ARG A 65 4.29 13.42 -9.59
C ARG A 65 4.73 13.41 -8.13
N PHE A 66 6.03 13.41 -7.85
CA PHE A 66 6.52 13.47 -6.48
C PHE A 66 6.12 14.81 -5.88
N LEU A 67 5.61 14.75 -4.65
CA LEU A 67 5.36 15.94 -3.89
C LEU A 67 6.72 16.57 -3.50
N PRO A 68 6.91 17.87 -3.75
CA PRO A 68 8.14 18.56 -3.39
C PRO A 68 8.31 18.66 -1.86
N GLU A 69 7.19 18.74 -1.14
CA GLU A 69 7.11 18.72 0.31
C GLU A 69 6.01 17.75 0.74
N PRO A 70 6.08 17.12 1.93
CA PRO A 70 5.08 16.17 2.43
C PRO A 70 3.80 16.89 2.90
N ASN A 71 3.21 17.70 2.04
CA ASN A 71 2.05 18.51 2.31
C ASN A 71 1.12 18.55 1.08
N LEU A 72 -0.18 18.64 1.33
CA LEU A 72 -1.20 18.86 0.33
C LEU A 72 -2.08 20.03 0.77
N ASP A 73 -2.39 20.95 -0.15
CA ASP A 73 -3.24 22.11 0.14
C ASP A 73 -4.69 21.72 0.52
N LYS A 74 -5.12 20.52 0.12
CA LYS A 74 -6.44 19.98 0.40
C LYS A 74 -6.36 18.49 0.71
N GLN A 75 -7.32 18.01 1.50
CA GLN A 75 -7.49 16.58 1.75
C GLN A 75 -7.75 15.85 0.42
N PRO A 76 -6.96 14.82 0.06
CA PRO A 76 -7.16 14.06 -1.16
C PRO A 76 -8.46 13.25 -1.13
N GLU A 77 -9.08 13.07 -2.30
CA GLU A 77 -10.27 12.22 -2.45
C GLU A 77 -9.95 10.76 -2.17
N LEU A 78 -8.77 10.29 -2.61
CA LEU A 78 -8.29 8.94 -2.42
C LEU A 78 -6.86 8.98 -1.85
N HIS A 79 -6.59 8.15 -0.85
CA HIS A 79 -5.24 7.90 -0.36
C HIS A 79 -4.93 6.40 -0.45
N ILE A 80 -3.85 6.06 -1.13
CA ILE A 80 -3.34 4.70 -1.25
C ILE A 80 -2.00 4.65 -0.50
N HIS A 81 -1.91 3.78 0.50
CA HIS A 81 -0.71 3.64 1.33
C HIS A 81 -0.10 2.25 1.15
N ILE A 82 1.08 2.19 0.54
CA ILE A 82 1.75 0.93 0.15
C ILE A 82 2.96 0.71 1.06
N VAL A 83 2.72 0.15 2.25
CA VAL A 83 3.73 -0.08 3.31
C VAL A 83 3.29 -1.26 4.21
N VAL A 84 4.01 -1.49 5.31
CA VAL A 84 3.55 -2.43 6.35
C VAL A 84 2.33 -1.87 7.11
N PRO A 85 1.31 -2.68 7.44
CA PRO A 85 0.07 -2.18 8.05
C PRO A 85 0.22 -1.36 9.32
N ASN A 86 1.22 -1.64 10.16
CA ASN A 86 1.45 -0.82 11.37
C ASN A 86 1.78 0.65 11.06
N GLU A 87 2.22 0.97 9.84
CA GLU A 87 2.52 2.33 9.38
C GLU A 87 1.33 3.03 8.70
N PHE A 88 0.22 2.32 8.50
CA PHE A 88 -0.97 2.84 7.82
C PHE A 88 -1.53 4.12 8.49
N GLN A 89 -1.67 5.15 7.67
CA GLN A 89 -2.21 6.49 7.99
C GLN A 89 -3.40 6.80 7.08
N THR A 90 -4.37 7.58 7.59
CA THR A 90 -5.62 7.92 6.88
C THR A 90 -5.67 9.40 6.50
N TRP A 91 -5.00 9.77 5.42
CA TRP A 91 -4.97 11.16 4.93
C TRP A 91 -6.06 11.48 3.91
N GLY A 92 -6.68 10.48 3.28
CA GLY A 92 -7.73 10.67 2.28
C GLY A 92 -9.14 10.65 2.87
N LYS A 93 -10.11 11.05 2.04
CA LYS A 93 -11.53 10.81 2.31
C LYS A 93 -11.89 9.32 2.22
N TYR A 94 -11.21 8.61 1.31
CA TYR A 94 -11.22 7.15 1.21
C TYR A 94 -9.78 6.63 1.23
N ASN A 95 -9.51 5.60 2.02
CA ASN A 95 -8.17 5.14 2.33
C ASN A 95 -8.00 3.66 1.98
N ILE A 96 -7.05 3.37 1.11
CA ILE A 96 -6.69 2.01 0.69
C ILE A 96 -5.31 1.67 1.26
N GLY A 97 -5.25 0.61 2.06
CA GLY A 97 -4.00 0.02 2.50
C GLY A 97 -3.57 -1.09 1.54
N ILE A 98 -2.34 -1.04 1.05
CA ILE A 98 -1.77 -2.11 0.23
C ILE A 98 -0.55 -2.66 0.96
N THR A 99 -0.54 -3.96 1.19
CA THR A 99 0.60 -4.64 1.78
C THR A 99 0.84 -5.95 1.07
N ALA A 100 2.11 -6.29 0.82
CA ALA A 100 2.46 -7.60 0.30
C ALA A 100 2.07 -8.74 1.27
N GLY A 101 1.76 -8.40 2.52
CA GLY A 101 1.89 -9.34 3.62
C GLY A 101 3.37 -9.58 3.91
N ALA A 102 3.67 -10.27 4.99
CA ALA A 102 4.87 -11.10 4.99
C ALA A 102 4.44 -12.53 5.25
N GLU A 103 5.26 -13.47 4.82
CA GLU A 103 5.11 -14.91 5.02
C GLU A 103 5.28 -15.28 6.50
N PHE A 104 4.44 -14.71 7.35
CA PHE A 104 4.47 -14.92 8.79
C PHE A 104 3.63 -16.14 9.14
N THR A 105 4.12 -16.94 10.09
CA THR A 105 3.31 -17.97 10.76
C THR A 105 2.19 -17.35 11.62
N ALA A 106 2.30 -16.07 11.99
CA ALA A 106 1.28 -15.31 12.71
C ALA A 106 1.34 -13.82 12.35
N VAL A 107 0.21 -13.23 11.96
CA VAL A 107 0.08 -11.79 11.69
C VAL A 107 0.14 -11.03 13.02
N ARG A 108 0.96 -9.97 13.12
CA ARG A 108 1.09 -9.20 14.38
C ARG A 108 -0.20 -8.45 14.74
N PRO A 109 -0.55 -8.26 16.02
CA PRO A 109 -1.75 -7.50 16.42
C PRO A 109 -1.83 -6.10 15.81
N GLU A 110 -0.70 -5.37 15.77
CA GLU A 110 -0.64 -4.00 15.24
C GLU A 110 -0.93 -3.95 13.74
N TRP A 111 -0.80 -5.08 13.04
CA TRP A 111 -1.19 -5.17 11.64
C TRP A 111 -2.70 -5.21 11.48
N LEU A 112 -3.42 -5.97 12.30
CA LEU A 112 -4.89 -5.96 12.27
C LEU A 112 -5.44 -4.57 12.62
N GLU A 113 -4.83 -3.88 13.58
CA GLU A 113 -5.17 -2.49 13.88
C GLU A 113 -4.92 -1.58 12.67
N GLY A 114 -3.78 -1.74 11.99
CA GLY A 114 -3.45 -1.05 10.75
C GLY A 114 -4.48 -1.24 9.66
N LEU A 115 -4.78 -2.49 9.34
CA LEU A 115 -5.76 -2.88 8.33
C LEU A 115 -7.16 -2.33 8.67
N ASN A 116 -7.53 -2.32 9.95
CA ASN A 116 -8.82 -1.78 10.40
C ASN A 116 -8.92 -0.25 10.37
N ARG A 117 -7.80 0.48 10.26
CA ARG A 117 -7.81 1.93 10.01
C ARG A 117 -8.22 2.27 8.57
N MET A 118 -8.04 1.34 7.63
CA MET A 118 -8.29 1.57 6.21
C MET A 118 -9.76 1.32 5.84
N ASP A 119 -10.20 1.93 4.74
CA ASP A 119 -11.54 1.67 4.18
C ASP A 119 -11.55 0.41 3.33
N LEU A 120 -10.42 0.10 2.68
CA LEU A 120 -10.17 -1.12 1.93
C LEU A 120 -8.71 -1.56 2.09
N ASN A 121 -8.49 -2.86 2.18
CA ASN A 121 -7.15 -3.44 2.17
C ASN A 121 -6.93 -4.30 0.92
N ILE A 122 -5.72 -4.29 0.37
CA ILE A 122 -5.33 -5.09 -0.79
C ILE A 122 -4.06 -5.87 -0.47
N VAL A 123 -4.06 -7.15 -0.84
CA VAL A 123 -2.93 -8.07 -0.68
C VAL A 123 -2.66 -8.85 -1.98
N PRO A 124 -1.44 -9.37 -2.20
CA PRO A 124 -1.07 -9.97 -3.48
C PRO A 124 -1.57 -11.42 -3.66
N SER A 125 -2.08 -12.06 -2.60
CA SER A 125 -2.48 -13.47 -2.68
C SER A 125 -3.65 -13.82 -1.77
N GLU A 126 -4.40 -14.85 -2.17
CA GLU A 126 -5.44 -15.47 -1.35
C GLU A 126 -4.87 -16.06 -0.07
N PHE A 127 -3.63 -16.59 -0.10
CA PHE A 127 -2.96 -17.10 1.09
C PHE A 127 -2.79 -16.00 2.15
N THR A 128 -2.30 -14.83 1.76
CA THR A 128 -2.13 -13.68 2.66
C THR A 128 -3.49 -13.21 3.20
N LYS A 129 -4.51 -13.11 2.33
CA LYS A 129 -5.87 -12.74 2.72
C LYS A 129 -6.44 -13.71 3.76
N GLU A 130 -6.33 -15.01 3.49
CA GLU A 130 -6.84 -16.07 4.35
C GLU A 130 -6.18 -16.05 5.73
N TRP A 131 -4.87 -15.88 5.80
CA TRP A 131 -4.15 -15.79 7.08
C TRP A 131 -4.53 -14.57 7.90
N ILE A 132 -4.68 -13.41 7.26
CA ILE A 132 -5.13 -12.19 7.94
C ILE A 132 -6.55 -12.38 8.49
N VAL A 133 -7.48 -12.90 7.68
CA VAL A 133 -8.88 -13.12 8.07
C VAL A 133 -9.00 -14.14 9.20
N LYS A 134 -8.15 -15.18 9.20
CA LYS A 134 -8.14 -16.21 10.25
C LYS A 134 -7.45 -15.77 11.55
N THR A 135 -6.63 -14.72 11.51
CA THR A 135 -5.90 -14.25 12.69
C THR A 135 -6.87 -13.59 13.68
N LYS A 136 -6.78 -13.98 14.94
CA LYS A 136 -7.55 -13.41 16.04
C LYS A 136 -6.66 -13.25 17.27
N PHE A 137 -6.80 -12.14 17.98
CA PHE A 137 -6.16 -11.94 19.28
C PHE A 137 -7.19 -11.67 20.36
N ASP A 138 -7.03 -12.29 21.52
CA ASP A 138 -7.86 -11.99 22.67
C ASP A 138 -7.44 -10.65 23.29
N LYS A 139 -8.38 -9.73 23.42
CA LYS A 139 -8.19 -8.52 24.23
C LYS A 139 -8.47 -8.86 25.68
N THR A 140 -7.45 -8.86 26.53
CA THR A 140 -7.58 -9.10 27.97
C THR A 140 -7.55 -7.81 28.76
N ASN A 141 -8.30 -7.75 29.86
CA ASN A 141 -8.24 -6.65 30.80
C ASN A 141 -6.91 -6.71 31.54
N GLU A 142 -6.11 -5.64 31.49
CA GLU A 142 -4.81 -5.61 32.17
C GLU A 142 -4.93 -5.82 33.69
N GLN A 143 -6.07 -5.45 34.30
CA GLN A 143 -6.30 -5.57 35.74
C GLN A 143 -6.93 -6.91 36.14
N THR A 144 -7.94 -7.39 35.40
CA THR A 144 -8.67 -8.63 35.77
C THR A 144 -8.18 -9.87 35.03
N LYS A 145 -7.35 -9.71 33.99
CA LYS A 145 -6.94 -10.76 33.02
C LYS A 145 -8.11 -11.46 32.31
N GLU A 146 -9.33 -10.95 32.45
CA GLU A 146 -10.50 -11.49 31.78
C GLU A 146 -10.53 -11.04 30.32
N LYS A 147 -11.05 -11.90 29.43
CA LYS A 147 -11.23 -11.60 28.01
C LYS A 147 -12.36 -10.57 27.86
N ILE A 148 -12.02 -9.38 27.37
CA ILE A 148 -12.97 -8.27 27.12
C ILE A 148 -13.47 -8.28 25.66
N GLY A 149 -12.72 -8.92 24.74
CA GLY A 149 -13.12 -9.01 23.33
C GLY A 149 -12.07 -9.69 22.46
N GLU A 150 -12.23 -9.56 21.15
CA GLU A 150 -11.30 -10.09 20.15
C GLU A 150 -10.86 -8.96 19.20
N LEU A 151 -9.59 -8.96 18.81
CA LEU A 151 -9.08 -8.20 17.69
C LEU A 151 -9.10 -9.10 16.46
N ILE A 152 -9.96 -8.75 15.51
CA ILE A 152 -10.14 -9.43 14.22
C ILE A 152 -10.09 -8.39 13.10
N LEU A 153 -10.02 -8.84 11.85
CA LEU A 153 -10.23 -7.96 10.71
C LEU A 153 -11.72 -7.63 10.56
N GLU A 154 -12.05 -6.33 10.56
CA GLU A 154 -13.42 -5.81 10.40
C GLU A 154 -13.61 -5.13 9.04
N LYS A 155 -12.52 -4.68 8.42
CA LYS A 155 -12.51 -3.95 7.15
C LYS A 155 -12.36 -4.89 5.95
N PRO A 156 -12.90 -4.52 4.77
CA PRO A 156 -12.79 -5.37 3.59
C PRO A 156 -11.33 -5.55 3.18
N ILE A 157 -11.02 -6.74 2.67
CA ILE A 157 -9.71 -7.13 2.16
C ILE A 157 -9.89 -7.86 0.83
N GLU A 158 -9.19 -7.42 -0.20
CA GLU A 158 -9.23 -8.01 -1.53
C GLU A 158 -7.86 -8.44 -2.03
N VAL A 159 -7.86 -9.36 -2.99
CA VAL A 159 -6.64 -9.84 -3.64
C VAL A 159 -6.45 -9.11 -4.96
N LEU A 160 -5.27 -8.53 -5.13
CA LEU A 160 -4.80 -8.02 -6.41
C LEU A 160 -3.49 -8.73 -6.74
N PHE A 161 -3.56 -9.70 -7.66
CA PHE A 161 -2.37 -10.42 -8.11
C PHE A 161 -1.40 -9.47 -8.81
N GLU A 162 -0.10 -9.70 -8.61
CA GLU A 162 0.92 -8.99 -9.38
C GLU A 162 0.82 -9.42 -10.85
N GLY A 163 0.83 -8.43 -11.74
CA GLY A 163 0.95 -8.67 -13.18
C GLY A 163 2.37 -9.10 -13.54
N TYR A 164 2.54 -9.69 -14.72
CA TYR A 164 3.85 -9.93 -15.30
C TYR A 164 3.97 -9.15 -16.62
N ASP A 165 5.15 -8.64 -16.91
CA ASP A 165 5.41 -7.92 -18.16
C ASP A 165 5.57 -8.92 -19.30
N GLU A 166 4.57 -8.99 -20.18
CA GLU A 166 4.59 -9.86 -21.35
C GLU A 166 5.69 -9.52 -22.35
N SER A 167 6.13 -8.26 -22.41
CA SER A 167 7.19 -7.85 -23.34
C SER A 167 8.56 -8.43 -22.95
N ILE A 168 8.77 -8.66 -21.66
CA ILE A 168 10.01 -9.22 -21.09
C ILE A 168 9.87 -10.74 -20.89
N TYR A 169 8.74 -11.19 -20.35
CA TYR A 169 8.54 -12.56 -19.87
C TYR A 169 7.53 -13.37 -20.69
N GLY A 170 6.73 -12.73 -21.55
CA GLY A 170 5.75 -13.39 -22.41
C GLY A 170 6.38 -14.11 -23.61
N ASN A 171 7.67 -13.87 -23.88
CA ASN A 171 8.44 -14.63 -24.87
C ASN A 171 8.96 -15.94 -24.28
N GLY A 172 8.04 -16.78 -23.82
CA GLY A 172 8.32 -18.14 -23.36
C GLY A 172 7.89 -19.18 -24.39
N SER A 173 8.87 -19.71 -25.14
CA SER A 173 8.88 -20.92 -26.00
C SER A 173 7.91 -21.02 -27.18
#